data_AF-A0A1X7K8W2-F1
#
_entry.id   AF-A0A1X7K8W2-F1
#
_cell.length_a   1.000
_cell.length_b   1.000
_cell.length_c   1.000
_cell.angle_alpha   90.00
_cell.angle_beta   90.00
_cell.angle_gamma   90.00
#
_symmetry.space_group_name_H-M   'P 1'
#
loop_
_entity.id
_entity.type
_entity.pdbx_description
1 polymer ?
#
loop_
_entity_poly.entity_id
_entity_poly.type
_entity_poly.pdbx_seq_one_letter_code
_entity_poly.pdbx_strand_id
1 'polypeptide(L)'
;MSVFFKMTELIALASVFSFASEYSVMQAYDLVADGDCESARKMIKEESEQLSFRLSSEKSKEGMVIINNIQNACSYIATAEEFFKKVAACGPSYCPGDGYKIGEWTYKLYYDGLSVTKVGSSKLKKRIENINEQFEFYKEIVKWKKQGYYNREEIDLFMKNQIPLDSAISWNAGTRDRKKMRYNDKQEFSAKEMIDWYKGGYSYIQAQNFKFDGITFDDLQKNSNRMKFLSSGKFKYDLNNWLKCSVSDENLFKWSEISESCEEIKAWLNENVEFEEAKKWMQIGKHTELAIMCMNSGIPFDELKEWVGSQMTLDEIKKWRNVNIGRNEAVKWKSLKIEPEKAAEWQKNGFNVEKDEAWIIGDIYIDPKEANKWRKNGFSAIECQLFTMYDISMQQAQSIFKSVRQKCSFSSVKKLKESLKLVSYINNENPYDTKGKCFVGVLYFSKLKSRNEAYFVNENDAPVLVKSKKSIPVNSSIWGFYYSNGATSYKNGLGVETILPSLEAIYIKE
;
A
#
# COMPACT_ATOMS: atom_id res chain seq x y z
N MET A 1 -14.58 -28.13 17.20
CA MET A 1 -15.81 -28.36 16.41
C MET A 1 -16.81 -27.20 16.50
N SER A 2 -17.18 -26.69 17.68
CA SER A 2 -18.06 -25.51 17.81
C SER A 2 -17.60 -24.28 17.01
N VAL A 3 -16.30 -23.94 17.06
CA VAL A 3 -15.69 -22.85 16.29
C VAL A 3 -15.77 -23.09 14.78
N PHE A 4 -15.66 -24.35 14.35
CA PHE A 4 -15.68 -24.74 12.94
C PHE A 4 -17.08 -24.62 12.32
N PHE A 5 -18.12 -24.96 13.10
CA PHE A 5 -19.52 -24.76 12.68
C PHE A 5 -19.88 -23.27 12.59
N LYS A 6 -19.45 -22.46 13.55
CA LYS A 6 -19.62 -20.99 13.51
C LYS A 6 -18.90 -20.34 12.32
N MET A 7 -17.73 -20.85 11.93
CA MET A 7 -17.00 -20.38 10.75
C MET A 7 -17.73 -20.69 9.44
N THR A 8 -18.41 -21.83 9.36
CA THR A 8 -19.15 -22.25 8.15
C THR A 8 -20.44 -21.42 7.98
N GLU A 9 -21.07 -21.03 9.09
CA GLU A 9 -22.22 -20.12 9.16
C GLU A 9 -21.87 -18.70 8.67
N LEU A 10 -20.68 -18.19 9.03
CA LEU A 10 -20.18 -16.88 8.58
C LEU A 10 -19.76 -16.85 7.11
N ILE A 11 -19.23 -17.94 6.57
CA ILE A 11 -18.92 -18.04 5.14
C ILE A 11 -20.21 -18.05 4.31
N ALA A 12 -21.26 -18.72 4.81
CA ALA A 12 -22.58 -18.68 4.19
C ALA A 12 -23.19 -17.27 4.27
N LEU A 13 -23.07 -16.57 5.40
CA LEU A 13 -23.48 -15.17 5.56
C LEU A 13 -22.71 -14.22 4.62
N ALA A 14 -21.38 -14.30 4.57
CA ALA A 14 -20.54 -13.44 3.72
C ALA A 14 -20.83 -13.64 2.22
N SER A 15 -21.19 -14.86 1.81
CA SER A 15 -21.56 -15.15 0.41
C SER A 15 -22.91 -14.55 -0.01
N VAL A 16 -23.77 -14.17 0.93
CA VAL A 16 -25.07 -13.52 0.69
C VAL A 16 -24.94 -11.99 0.62
N PHE A 17 -23.89 -11.41 1.21
CA PHE A 17 -23.68 -9.96 1.28
C PHE A 17 -22.56 -9.48 0.36
N SER A 18 -22.77 -9.50 -0.96
CA SER A 18 -21.88 -8.85 -1.93
C SER A 18 -22.00 -7.31 -1.97
N PHE A 19 -22.71 -6.71 -1.01
CA PHE A 19 -23.06 -5.28 -1.01
C PHE A 19 -22.84 -4.57 0.34
N ALA A 20 -22.40 -5.27 1.38
CA ALA A 20 -21.88 -4.60 2.57
C ALA A 20 -20.51 -4.00 2.23
N SER A 21 -20.12 -2.88 2.86
CA SER A 21 -18.75 -2.40 2.69
C SER A 21 -17.80 -3.50 3.17
N GLU A 22 -16.76 -3.82 2.38
CA GLU A 22 -15.77 -4.86 2.75
C GLU A 22 -15.22 -4.64 4.17
N TYR A 23 -15.19 -3.38 4.61
CA TYR A 23 -14.79 -2.96 5.93
C TYR A 23 -15.70 -3.48 7.07
N SER A 24 -17.03 -3.37 6.93
CA SER A 24 -17.98 -3.84 7.96
C SER A 24 -17.93 -5.37 8.14
N VAL A 25 -17.67 -6.09 7.05
CA VAL A 25 -17.54 -7.56 7.06
C VAL A 25 -16.24 -8.00 7.74
N MET A 26 -15.14 -7.29 7.49
CA MET A 26 -13.85 -7.56 8.14
C MET A 26 -13.89 -7.26 9.64
N GLN A 27 -14.58 -6.20 10.07
CA GLN A 27 -14.75 -5.92 11.51
C GLN A 27 -15.62 -6.95 12.23
N ALA A 28 -16.69 -7.43 11.58
CA ALA A 28 -17.49 -8.52 12.13
C ALA A 28 -16.69 -9.84 12.21
N TYR A 29 -15.77 -10.05 11.27
CA TYR A 29 -14.87 -11.20 11.27
C TYR A 29 -13.90 -11.16 12.47
N ASP A 30 -13.29 -10.01 12.73
CA ASP A 30 -12.37 -9.83 13.86
C ASP A 30 -13.08 -10.05 15.21
N LEU A 31 -14.30 -9.52 15.37
CA LEU A 31 -15.11 -9.74 16.58
C LEU A 31 -15.43 -11.22 16.83
N VAL A 32 -15.65 -11.99 15.76
CA VAL A 32 -15.91 -13.43 15.90
C VAL A 32 -14.63 -14.21 16.19
N ALA A 33 -13.51 -13.81 15.60
CA ALA A 33 -12.20 -14.38 15.91
C ALA A 33 -11.87 -14.20 17.41
N ASP A 34 -12.31 -13.10 18.00
CA ASP A 34 -12.17 -12.77 19.42
C ASP A 34 -13.25 -13.41 20.32
N GLY A 35 -14.20 -14.16 19.74
CA GLY A 35 -15.25 -14.87 20.48
C GLY A 35 -16.48 -14.03 20.83
N ASP A 36 -16.52 -12.75 20.43
CA ASP A 36 -17.65 -11.84 20.64
C ASP A 36 -18.69 -11.96 19.51
N CYS A 37 -19.36 -13.11 19.49
CA CYS A 37 -20.38 -13.40 18.49
C CYS A 37 -21.61 -12.49 18.60
N GLU A 38 -21.87 -11.88 19.76
CA GLU A 38 -23.08 -11.06 19.98
C GLU A 38 -22.93 -9.65 19.43
N SER A 39 -21.75 -9.03 19.61
CA SER A 39 -21.41 -7.76 18.98
C SER A 39 -21.34 -7.88 17.45
N ALA A 40 -20.75 -8.97 16.94
CA ALA A 40 -20.72 -9.23 15.50
C ALA A 40 -22.14 -9.37 14.91
N ARG A 41 -23.06 -10.05 15.62
CA ARG A 41 -24.47 -10.16 15.21
C ARG A 41 -25.16 -8.81 15.19
N LYS A 42 -24.97 -8.00 16.23
CA LYS A 42 -25.57 -6.67 16.33
C LYS A 42 -25.12 -5.78 15.17
N MET A 43 -23.82 -5.80 14.87
CA MET A 43 -23.23 -5.04 13.76
C MET A 43 -23.80 -5.47 12.39
N ILE A 44 -23.85 -6.78 12.12
CA ILE A 44 -24.41 -7.30 10.86
C ILE A 44 -25.90 -6.95 10.75
N LYS A 45 -26.64 -7.03 11.84
CA LYS A 45 -28.07 -6.68 11.87
C LYS A 45 -28.28 -5.20 11.58
N GLU A 46 -27.56 -4.31 12.25
CA GLU A 46 -27.64 -2.85 12.04
C GLU A 46 -27.30 -2.47 10.60
N GLU A 47 -26.25 -3.06 10.03
CA GLU A 47 -25.85 -2.82 8.65
C GLU A 47 -26.91 -3.34 7.65
N SER A 48 -27.50 -4.51 7.94
CA SER A 48 -28.59 -5.07 7.12
C SER A 48 -29.86 -4.22 7.15
N GLU A 49 -30.19 -3.62 8.31
CA GLU A 49 -31.33 -2.73 8.48
C GLU A 49 -31.10 -1.41 7.74
N GLN A 50 -29.88 -0.86 7.78
CA GLN A 50 -29.50 0.31 6.99
C GLN A 50 -29.54 0.04 5.49
N LEU A 51 -29.08 -1.13 5.04
CA LEU A 51 -29.15 -1.54 3.64
C LEU A 51 -30.60 -1.72 3.18
N SER A 52 -31.42 -2.37 4.01
CA SER A 52 -32.85 -2.57 3.75
C SER A 52 -33.60 -1.23 3.65
N PHE A 53 -33.28 -0.28 4.52
CA PHE A 53 -33.83 1.08 4.45
C PHE A 53 -33.45 1.79 3.14
N ARG A 54 -32.17 1.74 2.74
CA ARG A 54 -31.70 2.31 1.47
C ARG A 54 -32.40 1.67 0.26
N LEU A 55 -32.46 0.35 0.22
CA LEU A 55 -33.06 -0.39 -0.89
C LEU A 55 -34.59 -0.28 -0.95
N SER A 56 -35.27 -0.08 0.18
CA SER A 56 -36.73 0.13 0.21
C SER A 56 -37.18 1.43 -0.46
N SER A 57 -36.26 2.40 -0.59
CA SER A 57 -36.49 3.68 -1.29
C SER A 57 -36.40 3.54 -2.82
N GLU A 58 -35.72 2.49 -3.31
CA GLU A 58 -35.65 2.14 -4.72
C GLU A 58 -36.68 1.03 -5.02
N LYS A 59 -37.83 1.40 -5.60
CA LYS A 59 -38.89 0.46 -6.01
C LYS A 59 -38.50 -0.38 -7.24
N SER A 60 -37.31 -0.99 -7.25
CA SER A 60 -36.87 -1.90 -8.31
C SER A 60 -37.22 -3.36 -7.97
N LYS A 61 -37.52 -4.16 -9.01
CA LYS A 61 -37.77 -5.60 -8.84
C LYS A 61 -36.57 -6.34 -8.25
N GLU A 62 -35.36 -5.86 -8.51
CA GLU A 62 -34.11 -6.43 -8.00
C GLU A 62 -33.95 -6.19 -6.50
N GLY A 63 -34.33 -5.00 -6.00
CA GLY A 63 -34.34 -4.70 -4.56
C GLY A 63 -35.26 -5.64 -3.76
N MET A 64 -36.42 -5.99 -4.30
CA MET A 64 -37.37 -6.91 -3.64
C MET A 64 -36.87 -8.36 -3.61
N VAL A 65 -36.13 -8.82 -4.63
CA VAL A 65 -35.49 -10.15 -4.63
C VAL A 65 -34.38 -10.23 -3.57
N ILE A 66 -33.61 -9.16 -3.42
CA ILE A 66 -32.54 -9.07 -2.41
C ILE A 66 -33.13 -9.09 -0.99
N ILE A 67 -34.20 -8.33 -0.74
CA ILE A 67 -34.89 -8.32 0.56
C ILE A 67 -35.41 -9.74 0.92
N ASN A 68 -35.99 -10.46 -0.05
CA ASN A 68 -36.53 -11.79 0.18
C ASN A 68 -35.42 -12.84 0.47
N ASN A 69 -34.26 -12.71 -0.17
CA ASN A 69 -33.10 -13.58 0.11
C ASN A 69 -32.51 -13.35 1.51
N ILE A 70 -32.45 -12.09 1.97
CA ILE A 70 -32.02 -11.76 3.33
C ILE A 70 -33.00 -12.34 4.36
N GLN A 71 -34.30 -12.22 4.14
CA GLN A 71 -35.32 -12.78 5.04
C GLN A 71 -35.26 -14.32 5.11
N ASN A 72 -35.02 -14.99 3.98
CA ASN A 72 -34.84 -16.44 3.94
C ASN A 72 -33.58 -16.88 4.70
N ALA A 73 -32.45 -16.18 4.54
CA ALA A 73 -31.24 -16.48 5.28
C ALA A 73 -31.44 -16.37 6.80
N CYS A 74 -32.16 -15.34 7.27
CA CYS A 74 -32.51 -15.18 8.68
C CYS A 74 -33.39 -16.33 9.23
N SER A 75 -34.32 -16.86 8.43
CA SER A 75 -35.17 -18.01 8.77
C SER A 75 -34.36 -19.32 8.96
N TYR A 76 -33.36 -19.54 8.10
CA TYR A 76 -32.47 -20.71 8.21
C TYR A 76 -31.59 -20.67 9.46
N ILE A 77 -31.13 -19.48 9.86
CA ILE A 77 -30.33 -19.29 11.09
C ILE A 77 -31.16 -19.65 12.33
N ALA A 78 -32.43 -19.23 12.38
CA ALA A 78 -33.34 -19.57 13.49
C ALA A 78 -33.56 -21.09 13.62
N THR A 79 -33.63 -21.81 12.49
CA THR A 79 -33.84 -23.26 12.47
C THR A 79 -32.58 -24.03 12.90
N ALA A 80 -31.40 -23.57 12.48
CA ALA A 80 -30.11 -24.13 12.92
C ALA A 80 -29.89 -23.91 14.42
N GLU A 81 -30.29 -22.77 14.96
CA GLU A 81 -30.20 -22.46 16.39
C GLU A 81 -31.07 -23.41 17.24
N GLU A 82 -32.29 -23.74 16.78
CA GLU A 82 -33.16 -24.71 17.46
C GLU A 82 -32.55 -26.12 17.48
N PHE A 83 -31.89 -26.52 16.38
CA PHE A 83 -31.17 -27.78 16.29
C PHE A 83 -30.02 -27.85 17.30
N PHE A 84 -29.19 -26.82 17.40
CA PHE A 84 -28.04 -26.83 18.31
C PHE A 84 -28.44 -26.70 19.78
N LYS A 85 -29.54 -26.02 20.10
CA LYS A 85 -30.12 -26.03 21.45
C LYS A 85 -30.55 -27.44 21.86
N LYS A 86 -31.13 -28.21 20.93
CA LYS A 86 -31.51 -29.62 21.17
C LYS A 86 -30.30 -30.54 21.33
N VAL A 87 -29.23 -30.33 20.55
CA VAL A 87 -27.97 -31.09 20.67
C VAL A 87 -27.23 -30.78 21.98
N ALA A 88 -27.19 -29.51 22.39
CA ALA A 88 -26.56 -29.09 23.64
C ALA A 88 -27.31 -29.59 24.89
N ALA A 89 -28.63 -29.77 24.82
CA ALA A 89 -29.45 -30.30 25.90
C ALA A 89 -29.19 -31.80 26.21
N CYS A 90 -28.50 -32.54 25.34
CA CYS A 90 -28.28 -33.98 25.50
C CYS A 90 -27.07 -34.38 26.36
N GLY A 91 -26.20 -33.45 26.78
CA GLY A 91 -25.07 -33.73 27.70
C GLY A 91 -23.96 -34.66 27.17
N PRO A 92 -22.80 -34.80 27.86
CA PRO A 92 -21.58 -35.37 27.29
C PRO A 92 -21.32 -36.88 27.51
N SER A 93 -22.26 -37.68 28.02
CA SER A 93 -22.01 -39.12 28.20
C SER A 93 -22.30 -39.91 26.90
N TYR A 94 -21.23 -40.19 26.15
CA TYR A 94 -21.26 -40.88 24.86
C TYR A 94 -21.08 -42.40 25.03
N CYS A 95 -22.04 -43.21 24.55
CA CYS A 95 -21.92 -44.67 24.40
C CYS A 95 -21.69 -45.03 22.91
N PRO A 96 -20.91 -46.09 22.57
CA PRO A 96 -20.47 -46.36 21.20
C PRO A 96 -21.54 -46.93 20.24
N GLY A 97 -22.80 -47.06 20.68
CA GLY A 97 -23.88 -47.68 19.90
C GLY A 97 -24.68 -46.73 19.02
N ASP A 98 -24.65 -45.42 19.27
CA ASP A 98 -25.57 -44.47 18.63
C ASP A 98 -25.00 -43.75 17.40
N GLY A 99 -23.75 -44.04 17.01
CA GLY A 99 -23.16 -43.54 15.77
C GLY A 99 -23.95 -43.97 14.52
N TYR A 100 -24.68 -45.08 14.60
CA TYR A 100 -25.55 -45.58 13.53
C TYR A 100 -26.78 -44.69 13.32
N LYS A 101 -27.40 -44.18 14.40
CA LYS A 101 -28.59 -43.31 14.33
C LYS A 101 -28.26 -41.88 13.92
N ILE A 102 -27.10 -41.37 14.33
CA ILE A 102 -26.57 -40.08 13.86
C ILE A 102 -26.25 -40.18 12.37
N GLY A 103 -25.63 -41.29 11.92
CA GLY A 103 -25.40 -41.55 10.49
C GLY A 103 -26.70 -41.57 9.69
N GLU A 104 -27.73 -42.26 10.18
CA GLU A 104 -29.04 -42.37 9.52
C GLU A 104 -29.84 -41.06 9.51
N TRP A 105 -29.79 -40.26 10.59
CA TRP A 105 -30.41 -38.93 10.67
C TRP A 105 -29.68 -37.90 9.80
N THR A 106 -28.34 -37.95 9.78
CA THR A 106 -27.53 -37.10 8.90
C THR A 106 -27.79 -37.48 7.43
N TYR A 107 -27.92 -38.77 7.13
CA TYR A 107 -28.28 -39.26 5.80
C TYR A 107 -29.69 -38.81 5.36
N LYS A 108 -30.67 -38.80 6.28
CA LYS A 108 -32.05 -38.40 6.01
C LYS A 108 -32.22 -36.88 5.85
N LEU A 109 -31.57 -36.06 6.69
CA LEU A 109 -31.49 -34.60 6.54
C LEU A 109 -30.78 -34.20 5.24
N TYR A 110 -29.77 -34.98 4.82
CA TYR A 110 -28.97 -34.69 3.62
C TYR A 110 -29.69 -35.06 2.31
N TYR A 111 -30.58 -36.06 2.31
CA TYR A 111 -31.35 -36.46 1.13
C TYR A 111 -32.70 -35.74 0.98
N ASP A 112 -33.41 -35.47 2.09
CA ASP A 112 -34.68 -34.73 2.05
C ASP A 112 -34.46 -33.22 1.86
N GLY A 113 -33.28 -32.70 2.20
CA GLY A 113 -32.90 -31.28 2.05
C GLY A 113 -32.15 -30.92 0.76
N LEU A 114 -31.74 -31.90 -0.07
CA LEU A 114 -31.00 -31.67 -1.31
C LEU A 114 -31.53 -32.53 -2.46
N SER A 115 -32.82 -32.38 -2.78
CA SER A 115 -33.33 -32.67 -4.12
C SER A 115 -33.20 -31.44 -5.03
N VAL A 116 -32.02 -30.80 -5.05
CA VAL A 116 -31.59 -29.96 -6.16
C VAL A 116 -30.14 -30.31 -6.47
N THR A 117 -29.95 -30.75 -7.71
CA THR A 117 -28.76 -31.21 -8.39
C THR A 117 -27.48 -30.39 -8.17
N LYS A 118 -26.35 -31.11 -8.19
CA LYS A 118 -24.93 -30.68 -8.36
C LYS A 118 -24.26 -29.94 -7.19
N VAL A 119 -23.68 -30.72 -6.27
CA VAL A 119 -22.53 -30.27 -5.45
C VAL A 119 -21.24 -30.82 -6.06
N GLY A 120 -20.51 -29.94 -6.76
CA GLY A 120 -19.25 -30.22 -7.46
C GLY A 120 -17.99 -30.05 -6.61
N SER A 121 -17.94 -30.61 -5.40
CA SER A 121 -16.71 -30.59 -4.59
C SER A 121 -15.89 -31.86 -4.81
N SER A 122 -14.96 -31.80 -5.77
CA SER A 122 -13.98 -32.87 -6.04
C SER A 122 -13.19 -33.29 -4.79
N LYS A 123 -13.00 -32.37 -3.83
CA LYS A 123 -12.32 -32.63 -2.56
C LYS A 123 -13.09 -33.57 -1.62
N LEU A 124 -14.42 -33.53 -1.63
CA LEU A 124 -15.25 -34.37 -0.76
C LEU A 124 -15.33 -35.80 -1.30
N LYS A 125 -15.49 -35.95 -2.62
CA LYS A 125 -15.44 -37.24 -3.31
C LYS A 125 -14.09 -37.95 -3.08
N LYS A 126 -12.99 -37.20 -3.22
CA LYS A 126 -11.63 -37.71 -2.98
C LYS A 126 -11.37 -38.13 -1.53
N ARG A 127 -12.08 -37.54 -0.56
CA ARG A 127 -11.98 -37.93 0.86
C ARG A 127 -12.71 -39.23 1.18
N ILE A 128 -13.85 -39.47 0.53
CA ILE A 128 -14.62 -40.71 0.67
C ILE A 128 -13.88 -41.87 -0.01
N GLU A 129 -13.29 -41.64 -1.18
CA GLU A 129 -12.45 -42.62 -1.89
C GLU A 129 -11.25 -43.06 -1.03
N ASN A 130 -10.57 -42.12 -0.37
CA ASN A 130 -9.40 -42.40 0.47
C ASN A 130 -9.72 -43.26 1.72
N ILE A 131 -10.90 -43.09 2.32
CA ILE A 131 -11.34 -43.90 3.47
C ILE A 131 -11.64 -45.35 3.05
N ASN A 132 -12.25 -45.54 1.87
CA ASN A 132 -12.52 -46.87 1.34
C ASN A 132 -11.24 -47.62 0.95
N GLU A 133 -10.24 -46.93 0.39
CA GLU A 133 -8.94 -47.51 0.04
C GLU A 133 -8.17 -48.01 1.28
N GLN A 134 -8.21 -47.26 2.39
CA GLN A 134 -7.61 -47.69 3.66
C GLN A 134 -8.27 -48.97 4.22
N PHE A 135 -9.58 -49.14 4.00
CA PHE A 135 -10.32 -50.31 4.47
C PHE A 135 -9.98 -51.58 3.68
N GLU A 136 -9.78 -51.47 2.36
CA GLU A 136 -9.37 -52.60 1.51
C GLU A 136 -7.90 -53.02 1.74
N PHE A 137 -7.01 -52.07 2.05
CA PHE A 137 -5.62 -52.38 2.41
C PHE A 137 -5.51 -53.27 3.66
N TYR A 138 -6.30 -52.96 4.68
CA TYR A 138 -6.35 -53.75 5.91
C TYR A 138 -6.79 -55.20 5.65
N LYS A 139 -7.67 -55.43 4.67
CA LYS A 139 -8.10 -56.77 4.28
C LYS A 139 -6.97 -57.56 3.60
N GLU A 140 -6.17 -56.92 2.75
CA GLU A 140 -5.04 -57.58 2.05
C GLU A 140 -3.85 -57.87 2.97
N ILE A 141 -3.50 -56.99 3.92
CA ILE A 141 -2.46 -57.30 4.93
C ILE A 141 -2.83 -58.55 5.74
N VAL A 142 -4.10 -58.65 6.15
CA VAL A 142 -4.61 -59.82 6.87
C VAL A 142 -4.53 -61.09 6.03
N LYS A 143 -4.70 -60.98 4.71
CA LYS A 143 -4.57 -62.09 3.76
C LYS A 143 -3.12 -62.53 3.57
N TRP A 144 -2.17 -61.59 3.44
CA TRP A 144 -0.74 -61.90 3.30
C TRP A 144 -0.17 -62.57 4.54
N LYS A 145 -0.61 -62.14 5.73
CA LYS A 145 -0.27 -62.79 6.99
C LYS A 145 -0.76 -64.23 7.05
N LYS A 146 -1.97 -64.51 6.54
CA LYS A 146 -2.52 -65.87 6.46
C LYS A 146 -1.79 -66.76 5.46
N GLN A 147 -1.11 -66.17 4.48
CA GLN A 147 -0.38 -66.89 3.43
C GLN A 147 1.13 -67.03 3.70
N GLY A 148 1.63 -66.48 4.81
CA GLY A 148 3.03 -66.66 5.25
C GLY A 148 4.07 -65.85 4.48
N TYR A 149 3.65 -64.80 3.75
CA TYR A 149 4.56 -64.01 2.90
C TYR A 149 5.51 -63.09 3.64
N TYR A 150 5.18 -62.74 4.88
CA TYR A 150 6.00 -61.88 5.73
C TYR A 150 5.95 -62.43 7.15
N ASN A 151 7.09 -62.37 7.83
CA ASN A 151 7.11 -62.70 9.24
C ASN A 151 6.55 -61.53 10.06
N ARG A 152 6.29 -61.79 11.34
CA ARG A 152 5.63 -60.84 12.22
C ARG A 152 6.43 -59.55 12.41
N GLU A 153 7.76 -59.63 12.45
CA GLU A 153 8.63 -58.46 12.61
C GLU A 153 8.63 -57.55 11.38
N GLU A 154 8.57 -58.12 10.17
CA GLU A 154 8.48 -57.38 8.91
C GLU A 154 7.12 -56.66 8.79
N ILE A 155 6.02 -57.35 9.14
CA ILE A 155 4.68 -56.76 9.17
C ILE A 155 4.61 -55.65 10.24
N ASP A 156 5.20 -55.87 11.41
CA ASP A 156 5.21 -54.90 12.49
C ASP A 156 6.07 -53.67 12.11
N LEU A 157 7.17 -53.83 11.36
CA LEU A 157 7.93 -52.72 10.76
C LEU A 157 7.11 -51.94 9.72
N PHE A 158 6.36 -52.62 8.86
CA PHE A 158 5.44 -52.00 7.89
C PHE A 158 4.34 -51.18 8.59
N MET A 159 3.75 -51.75 9.64
CA MET A 159 2.65 -51.14 10.40
C MET A 159 3.12 -49.98 11.28
N LYS A 160 4.33 -50.09 11.87
CA LYS A 160 4.88 -49.09 12.80
C LYS A 160 5.45 -47.87 12.10
N ASN A 161 5.92 -48.01 10.84
CA ASN A 161 6.49 -46.90 10.08
C ASN A 161 5.50 -46.18 9.13
N GLN A 162 4.21 -46.52 9.19
CA GLN A 162 3.13 -45.87 8.39
C GLN A 162 3.49 -45.67 6.91
N ILE A 163 3.96 -46.73 6.24
CA ILE A 163 4.31 -46.66 4.82
C ILE A 163 3.04 -46.30 4.01
N PRO A 164 3.04 -45.23 3.19
CA PRO A 164 1.87 -44.86 2.38
C PRO A 164 1.45 -45.98 1.43
N LEU A 165 0.14 -46.17 1.31
CA LEU A 165 -0.53 -47.25 0.55
C LEU A 165 0.07 -47.45 -0.86
N ASP A 166 0.37 -46.34 -1.55
CA ASP A 166 0.88 -46.31 -2.92
C ASP A 166 2.28 -46.95 -3.06
N SER A 167 3.11 -46.84 -2.01
CA SER A 167 4.46 -47.42 -1.98
C SER A 167 4.42 -48.94 -1.79
N ALA A 168 3.49 -49.45 -0.97
CA ALA A 168 3.30 -50.88 -0.72
C ALA A 168 2.65 -51.60 -1.93
N ILE A 169 1.75 -50.92 -2.65
CA ILE A 169 1.11 -51.47 -3.86
C ILE A 169 2.09 -51.54 -5.03
N SER A 170 2.98 -50.54 -5.21
CA SER A 170 4.04 -50.58 -6.24
C SER A 170 5.04 -51.72 -6.06
N TRP A 171 5.16 -52.25 -4.84
CA TRP A 171 6.04 -53.35 -4.48
C TRP A 171 5.62 -54.71 -5.07
N ASN A 172 4.34 -54.88 -5.43
CA ASN A 172 3.79 -56.19 -5.81
C ASN A 172 3.19 -56.23 -7.23
N ALA A 173 2.96 -55.08 -7.87
CA ALA A 173 2.40 -55.01 -9.21
C ALA A 173 3.48 -55.02 -10.30
N GLY A 174 4.25 -56.11 -10.43
CA GLY A 174 5.12 -56.29 -11.61
C GLY A 174 6.23 -57.34 -11.52
N THR A 175 5.97 -58.51 -12.13
CA THR A 175 6.91 -59.54 -12.65
C THR A 175 7.48 -60.60 -11.70
N ARG A 176 7.49 -61.84 -12.22
CA ARG A 176 7.94 -63.09 -11.58
C ARG A 176 9.47 -63.24 -11.47
N ASP A 177 10.26 -62.20 -11.70
CA ASP A 177 11.72 -62.29 -11.67
C ASP A 177 12.34 -61.34 -10.62
N ARG A 178 12.89 -61.94 -9.55
CA ARG A 178 13.05 -61.35 -8.21
C ARG A 178 14.37 -60.59 -7.99
N LYS A 179 14.80 -59.72 -8.90
CA LYS A 179 16.00 -58.89 -8.66
C LYS A 179 15.92 -57.40 -9.02
N LYS A 180 14.87 -56.90 -9.69
CA LYS A 180 14.77 -55.47 -10.08
C LYS A 180 13.32 -54.97 -10.10
N MET A 181 13.11 -53.71 -9.75
CA MET A 181 11.81 -53.03 -9.66
C MET A 181 11.54 -52.20 -10.92
N ARG A 182 10.37 -52.31 -11.55
CA ARG A 182 9.95 -51.45 -12.68
C ARG A 182 8.71 -50.62 -12.36
N TYR A 183 8.86 -49.30 -12.42
CA TYR A 183 7.76 -48.35 -12.56
C TYR A 183 8.23 -47.26 -13.53
N ASN A 184 7.61 -47.19 -14.72
CA ASN A 184 7.84 -46.20 -15.79
C ASN A 184 9.31 -45.83 -16.10
N ASP A 185 9.99 -46.59 -16.97
CA ASP A 185 11.20 -46.25 -17.77
C ASP A 185 12.30 -45.33 -17.18
N LYS A 186 12.37 -45.13 -15.86
CA LYS A 186 13.30 -44.23 -15.20
C LYS A 186 13.94 -44.94 -14.01
N GLN A 187 15.24 -45.20 -14.17
CA GLN A 187 16.25 -45.62 -13.19
C GLN A 187 15.78 -46.52 -12.01
N GLU A 188 16.12 -47.81 -12.09
CA GLU A 188 15.76 -48.84 -11.09
C GLU A 188 16.63 -48.73 -9.82
N PHE A 189 16.03 -48.87 -8.63
CA PHE A 189 16.79 -49.04 -7.36
C PHE A 189 17.04 -50.52 -7.07
N SER A 190 18.23 -50.83 -6.56
CA SER A 190 18.44 -52.13 -5.91
C SER A 190 17.82 -52.16 -4.52
N ALA A 191 17.46 -53.35 -4.02
CA ALA A 191 16.95 -53.50 -2.66
C ALA A 191 17.95 -52.97 -1.60
N LYS A 192 19.26 -53.15 -1.86
CA LYS A 192 20.32 -52.61 -1.00
C LYS A 192 20.33 -51.08 -1.01
N GLU A 193 20.28 -50.46 -2.19
CA GLU A 193 20.19 -49.00 -2.31
C GLU A 193 18.98 -48.47 -1.53
N MET A 194 17.78 -49.06 -1.70
CA MET A 194 16.59 -48.61 -0.97
C MET A 194 16.71 -48.77 0.55
N ILE A 195 17.35 -49.84 1.02
CA ILE A 195 17.63 -50.01 2.45
C ILE A 195 18.59 -48.93 2.95
N ASP A 196 19.62 -48.59 2.18
CA ASP A 196 20.58 -47.54 2.53
C ASP A 196 19.89 -46.17 2.58
N TRP A 197 19.07 -45.82 1.57
CA TRP A 197 18.22 -44.63 1.56
C TRP A 197 17.28 -44.56 2.77
N TYR A 198 16.62 -45.66 3.11
CA TYR A 198 15.69 -45.71 4.23
C TYR A 198 16.39 -45.60 5.59
N LYS A 199 17.56 -46.24 5.75
CA LYS A 199 18.42 -46.08 6.93
C LYS A 199 18.92 -44.64 7.08
N GLY A 200 19.09 -43.92 5.98
CA GLY A 200 19.35 -42.48 5.96
C GLY A 200 18.13 -41.61 6.30
N GLY A 201 16.97 -42.19 6.55
CA GLY A 201 15.73 -41.48 6.89
C GLY A 201 14.93 -40.99 5.69
N TYR A 202 15.21 -41.47 4.48
CA TYR A 202 14.52 -41.04 3.26
C TYR A 202 13.38 -41.97 2.87
N SER A 203 12.24 -41.37 2.54
CA SER A 203 11.13 -42.08 1.89
C SER A 203 11.52 -42.51 0.47
N TYR A 204 10.80 -43.51 -0.05
CA TYR A 204 10.96 -43.99 -1.44
C TYR A 204 10.86 -42.86 -2.46
N ILE A 205 9.88 -41.95 -2.31
CA ILE A 205 9.67 -40.82 -3.22
C ILE A 205 10.87 -39.86 -3.18
N GLN A 206 11.43 -39.58 -2.00
CA GLN A 206 12.61 -38.73 -1.88
C GLN A 206 13.83 -39.37 -2.53
N ALA A 207 14.06 -40.67 -2.26
CA ALA A 207 15.14 -41.42 -2.90
C ALA A 207 15.01 -41.38 -4.43
N GLN A 208 13.82 -41.64 -4.97
CA GLN A 208 13.54 -41.55 -6.41
C GLN A 208 13.87 -40.18 -7.00
N ASN A 209 13.49 -39.10 -6.33
CA ASN A 209 13.81 -37.75 -6.78
C ASN A 209 15.33 -37.51 -6.79
N PHE A 210 16.04 -37.87 -5.73
CA PHE A 210 17.51 -37.73 -5.69
C PHE A 210 18.20 -38.54 -6.78
N LYS A 211 17.76 -39.78 -7.03
CA LYS A 211 18.34 -40.62 -8.09
C LYS A 211 18.00 -40.09 -9.48
N PHE A 212 16.78 -39.59 -9.69
CA PHE A 212 16.40 -38.91 -10.93
C PHE A 212 17.29 -37.69 -11.21
N ASP A 213 17.70 -37.00 -10.14
CA ASP A 213 18.64 -35.88 -10.16
C ASP A 213 20.13 -36.31 -10.27
N GLY A 214 20.40 -37.61 -10.36
CA GLY A 214 21.76 -38.17 -10.48
C GLY A 214 22.56 -38.19 -9.17
N ILE A 215 21.90 -38.02 -8.02
CA ILE A 215 22.52 -37.96 -6.70
C ILE A 215 22.46 -39.35 -6.06
N THR A 216 23.62 -39.92 -5.73
CA THR A 216 23.69 -41.22 -5.05
C THR A 216 23.59 -41.07 -3.53
N PHE A 217 23.31 -42.17 -2.83
CA PHE A 217 23.31 -42.18 -1.38
C PHE A 217 24.70 -41.86 -0.79
N ASP A 218 25.78 -42.29 -1.46
CA ASP A 218 27.15 -42.00 -1.03
C ASP A 218 27.48 -40.50 -1.21
N ASP A 219 26.96 -39.84 -2.24
CA ASP A 219 27.10 -38.39 -2.44
C ASP A 219 26.43 -37.61 -1.30
N LEU A 220 25.30 -38.12 -0.81
CA LEU A 220 24.60 -37.56 0.35
C LEU A 220 25.33 -37.81 1.67
N GLN A 221 25.88 -39.02 1.88
CA GLN A 221 26.66 -39.33 3.09
C GLN A 221 27.94 -38.50 3.21
N LYS A 222 28.63 -38.25 2.09
CA LYS A 222 29.84 -37.41 2.07
C LYS A 222 29.56 -35.96 2.44
N ASN A 223 28.32 -35.48 2.28
CA ASN A 223 27.93 -34.10 2.55
C ASN A 223 26.93 -34.01 3.72
N SER A 224 27.34 -34.37 4.94
CA SER A 224 26.43 -34.39 6.12
C SER A 224 25.75 -33.05 6.44
N ASN A 225 26.35 -31.91 6.05
CA ASN A 225 25.73 -30.58 6.19
C ASN A 225 24.59 -30.38 5.18
N ARG A 226 24.74 -30.96 3.98
CA ARG A 226 23.73 -30.98 2.92
C ARG A 226 22.52 -31.84 3.28
N MET A 227 22.74 -32.88 4.08
CA MET A 227 21.69 -33.71 4.69
C MET A 227 20.83 -32.91 5.68
N LYS A 228 21.46 -32.15 6.58
CA LYS A 228 20.75 -31.26 7.52
C LYS A 228 19.92 -30.23 6.76
N PHE A 229 20.48 -29.66 5.70
CA PHE A 229 19.79 -28.73 4.81
C PHE A 229 18.54 -29.35 4.15
N LEU A 230 18.67 -30.54 3.55
CA LEU A 230 17.56 -31.26 2.90
C LEU A 230 16.46 -31.71 3.88
N SER A 231 16.84 -32.08 5.10
CA SER A 231 15.89 -32.51 6.14
C SER A 231 15.05 -31.37 6.74
N SER A 232 15.44 -30.11 6.53
CA SER A 232 14.76 -28.93 7.09
C SER A 232 13.37 -28.68 6.50
N GLY A 233 13.00 -29.38 5.41
CA GLY A 233 11.68 -29.26 4.76
C GLY A 233 11.41 -27.91 4.11
N LYS A 234 12.36 -26.96 4.16
CA LYS A 234 12.19 -25.60 3.65
C LYS A 234 12.21 -25.47 2.12
N PHE A 235 12.58 -26.52 1.37
CA PHE A 235 12.59 -26.44 -0.09
C PHE A 235 11.97 -27.67 -0.76
N LYS A 236 10.91 -27.41 -1.53
CA LYS A 236 10.32 -28.35 -2.49
C LYS A 236 10.98 -28.24 -3.88
N TYR A 237 11.89 -27.29 -4.10
CA TYR A 237 12.50 -27.02 -5.40
C TYR A 237 14.05 -27.03 -5.40
N ASP A 238 14.54 -27.87 -6.33
CA ASP A 238 15.77 -27.85 -7.12
C ASP A 238 17.13 -27.74 -6.40
N LEU A 239 17.45 -28.76 -5.62
CA LEU A 239 18.81 -29.02 -5.13
C LEU A 239 19.86 -28.96 -6.26
N ASN A 240 19.48 -29.29 -7.51
CA ASN A 240 20.39 -29.19 -8.65
C ASN A 240 20.73 -27.75 -9.02
N ASN A 241 19.82 -26.78 -8.82
CA ASN A 241 20.14 -25.37 -9.04
C ASN A 241 21.13 -24.87 -7.99
N TRP A 242 20.96 -25.28 -6.73
CA TRP A 242 21.91 -25.01 -5.66
C TRP A 242 23.30 -25.61 -5.91
N LEU A 243 23.35 -26.85 -6.40
CA LEU A 243 24.58 -27.49 -6.84
C LEU A 243 25.30 -26.73 -7.96
N LYS A 244 24.55 -26.19 -8.91
CA LYS A 244 25.09 -25.37 -10.01
C LYS A 244 25.61 -24.02 -9.53
N CYS A 245 25.46 -23.68 -8.24
CA CYS A 245 25.91 -22.40 -7.73
C CYS A 245 27.32 -22.34 -7.20
N SER A 246 28.05 -23.46 -7.18
CA SER A 246 29.47 -23.49 -6.80
C SER A 246 29.75 -22.84 -5.43
N VAL A 247 28.73 -22.72 -4.58
CA VAL A 247 28.86 -22.23 -3.20
C VAL A 247 29.38 -23.38 -2.37
N SER A 248 30.43 -23.14 -1.58
CA SER A 248 30.95 -24.16 -0.65
C SER A 248 29.85 -24.61 0.31
N ASP A 249 29.75 -25.93 0.54
CA ASP A 249 28.72 -26.57 1.38
C ASP A 249 28.54 -25.92 2.77
N GLU A 250 29.62 -25.39 3.37
CA GLU A 250 29.59 -24.75 4.69
C GLU A 250 28.86 -23.40 4.70
N ASN A 251 28.86 -22.67 3.58
CA ASN A 251 28.22 -21.36 3.44
C ASN A 251 26.80 -21.47 2.89
N LEU A 252 26.48 -22.53 2.14
CA LEU A 252 25.18 -22.72 1.49
C LEU A 252 24.02 -22.59 2.49
N PHE A 253 24.15 -23.20 3.67
CA PHE A 253 23.13 -23.13 4.71
C PHE A 253 22.89 -21.71 5.19
N LYS A 254 23.94 -20.93 5.44
CA LYS A 254 23.82 -19.53 5.87
C LYS A 254 23.11 -18.70 4.80
N TRP A 255 23.58 -18.75 3.55
CA TRP A 255 23.02 -17.96 2.45
C TRP A 255 21.56 -18.32 2.12
N SER A 256 21.17 -19.58 2.31
CA SER A 256 19.78 -20.01 2.16
C SER A 256 18.82 -19.41 3.20
N GLU A 257 19.32 -18.82 4.29
CA GLU A 257 18.47 -18.11 5.26
C GLU A 257 17.95 -16.78 4.74
N ILE A 258 18.63 -16.18 3.76
CA ILE A 258 18.36 -14.81 3.30
C ILE A 258 17.77 -14.74 1.90
N SER A 259 17.99 -15.75 1.04
CA SER A 259 17.35 -15.85 -0.26
C SER A 259 17.04 -17.30 -0.65
N GLU A 260 15.91 -17.47 -1.33
CA GLU A 260 15.50 -18.72 -1.95
C GLU A 260 16.06 -18.89 -3.38
N SER A 261 16.57 -17.81 -3.98
CA SER A 261 17.12 -17.82 -5.34
C SER A 261 18.62 -18.04 -5.32
N CYS A 262 19.04 -19.04 -6.08
CA CYS A 262 20.44 -19.36 -6.21
C CYS A 262 21.21 -18.33 -7.06
N GLU A 263 20.52 -17.72 -8.02
CA GLU A 263 21.03 -16.62 -8.85
C GLU A 263 21.32 -15.37 -8.01
N GLU A 264 20.43 -15.04 -7.07
CA GLU A 264 20.66 -13.94 -6.13
C GLU A 264 21.90 -14.19 -5.26
N ILE A 265 22.04 -15.39 -4.70
CA ILE A 265 23.22 -15.72 -3.88
C ILE A 265 24.51 -15.70 -4.69
N LYS A 266 24.48 -16.21 -5.93
CA LYS A 266 25.61 -16.06 -6.86
C LYS A 266 25.98 -14.59 -7.05
N ALA A 267 25.00 -13.72 -7.24
CA ALA A 267 25.26 -12.30 -7.45
C ALA A 267 25.95 -11.67 -6.23
N TRP A 268 25.50 -11.97 -5.01
CA TRP A 268 26.18 -11.53 -3.78
C TRP A 268 27.61 -12.02 -3.68
N LEU A 269 27.84 -13.30 -3.95
CA LEU A 269 29.17 -13.92 -3.88
C LEU A 269 30.12 -13.39 -4.96
N ASN A 270 29.62 -13.16 -6.18
CA ASN A 270 30.42 -12.61 -7.27
C ASN A 270 30.94 -11.20 -6.96
N GLU A 271 30.17 -10.43 -6.20
CA GLU A 271 30.56 -9.09 -5.74
C GLU A 271 31.37 -9.13 -4.43
N ASN A 272 31.73 -10.32 -3.94
CA ASN A 272 32.46 -10.56 -2.69
C ASN A 272 31.79 -9.97 -1.44
N VAL A 273 30.46 -9.96 -1.40
CA VAL A 273 29.69 -9.39 -0.29
C VAL A 273 29.61 -10.41 0.84
N GLU A 274 29.93 -9.98 2.05
CA GLU A 274 29.86 -10.86 3.21
C GLU A 274 28.40 -11.19 3.58
N PHE A 275 28.19 -12.39 4.13
CA PHE A 275 26.86 -12.89 4.49
C PHE A 275 26.08 -11.93 5.40
N GLU A 276 26.73 -11.38 6.44
CA GLU A 276 26.07 -10.47 7.39
C GLU A 276 25.66 -9.15 6.73
N GLU A 277 26.40 -8.69 5.72
CA GLU A 277 26.03 -7.51 4.94
C GLU A 277 24.85 -7.82 4.02
N ALA A 278 24.92 -8.90 3.23
CA ALA A 278 23.81 -9.33 2.37
C ALA A 278 22.51 -9.55 3.17
N LYS A 279 22.62 -10.11 4.38
CA LYS A 279 21.49 -10.29 5.30
C LYS A 279 20.81 -8.96 5.67
N LYS A 280 21.60 -7.92 5.96
CA LYS A 280 21.06 -6.56 6.24
C LYS A 280 20.29 -6.02 5.03
N TRP A 281 20.84 -6.19 3.83
CA TRP A 281 20.21 -5.77 2.57
C TRP A 281 18.92 -6.53 2.25
N MET A 282 18.86 -7.83 2.53
CA MET A 282 17.63 -8.61 2.33
C MET A 282 16.54 -8.22 3.32
N GLN A 283 16.90 -7.85 4.57
CA GLN A 283 15.92 -7.43 5.60
C GLN A 283 15.17 -6.14 5.25
N ILE A 284 15.74 -5.25 4.42
CA ILE A 284 15.06 -4.04 3.94
C ILE A 284 14.15 -4.31 2.73
N GLY A 285 13.96 -5.58 2.35
CA GLY A 285 13.04 -6.00 1.30
C GLY A 285 13.47 -5.55 -0.10
N LYS A 286 14.78 -5.42 -0.33
CA LYS A 286 15.32 -5.00 -1.63
C LYS A 286 15.84 -6.21 -2.40
N HIS A 287 15.58 -6.20 -3.70
CA HIS A 287 16.16 -7.18 -4.62
C HIS A 287 17.68 -7.06 -4.64
N THR A 288 18.35 -8.21 -4.76
CA THR A 288 19.82 -8.34 -4.76
C THR A 288 20.49 -7.39 -5.76
N GLU A 289 19.92 -7.22 -6.96
CA GLU A 289 20.45 -6.30 -7.97
C GLU A 289 20.53 -4.85 -7.48
N LEU A 290 19.47 -4.34 -6.83
CA LEU A 290 19.44 -2.96 -6.33
C LEU A 290 20.52 -2.77 -5.26
N ALA A 291 20.67 -3.76 -4.37
CA ALA A 291 21.65 -3.69 -3.30
C ALA A 291 23.08 -3.67 -3.84
N ILE A 292 23.39 -4.55 -4.78
CA ILE A 292 24.67 -4.57 -5.50
C ILE A 292 24.92 -3.24 -6.19
N MET A 293 23.93 -2.69 -6.90
CA MET A 293 24.07 -1.38 -7.52
C MET A 293 24.35 -0.29 -6.49
N CYS A 294 23.73 -0.32 -5.30
CA CYS A 294 23.98 0.67 -4.24
C CYS A 294 25.39 0.57 -3.66
N MET A 295 25.87 -0.65 -3.38
CA MET A 295 27.23 -0.89 -2.90
C MET A 295 28.26 -0.42 -3.93
N ASN A 296 28.07 -0.77 -5.21
CA ASN A 296 28.93 -0.34 -6.31
C ASN A 296 28.87 1.17 -6.57
N SER A 297 27.85 1.85 -6.04
CA SER A 297 27.72 3.30 -6.07
C SER A 297 28.33 3.99 -4.84
N GLY A 298 28.92 3.22 -3.92
CA GLY A 298 29.51 3.74 -2.69
C GLY A 298 28.49 4.36 -1.74
N ILE A 299 27.21 3.96 -1.80
CA ILE A 299 26.17 4.40 -0.88
C ILE A 299 26.14 3.38 0.29
N PRO A 300 26.52 3.77 1.51
CA PRO A 300 26.52 2.86 2.64
C PRO A 300 25.09 2.42 2.98
N PHE A 301 24.93 1.20 3.47
CA PHE A 301 23.63 0.61 3.82
C PHE A 301 22.80 1.49 4.76
N ASP A 302 23.44 2.08 5.79
CA ASP A 302 22.76 2.92 6.77
C ASP A 302 22.16 4.18 6.14
N GLU A 303 22.85 4.77 5.16
CA GLU A 303 22.34 5.90 4.38
C GLU A 303 21.16 5.46 3.51
N LEU A 304 21.29 4.33 2.80
CA LEU A 304 20.20 3.84 1.95
C LEU A 304 18.94 3.49 2.74
N LYS A 305 19.07 2.96 3.96
CA LYS A 305 17.93 2.68 4.84
C LYS A 305 17.07 3.93 5.05
N GLU A 306 17.69 5.11 5.08
CA GLU A 306 16.96 6.37 5.06
C GLU A 306 16.28 6.58 3.71
N TRP A 307 16.91 6.33 2.56
CA TRP A 307 16.24 6.47 1.26
C TRP A 307 15.12 5.45 0.97
N VAL A 308 15.07 4.32 1.68
CA VAL A 308 13.99 3.34 1.53
C VAL A 308 12.63 3.98 1.86
N GLY A 309 11.77 4.10 0.85
CA GLY A 309 10.43 4.67 0.94
C GLY A 309 10.27 6.07 0.32
N SER A 310 11.35 6.72 -0.15
CA SER A 310 11.26 8.02 -0.82
C SER A 310 10.69 7.97 -2.25
N GLN A 311 10.41 6.77 -2.79
CA GLN A 311 10.05 6.56 -4.20
C GLN A 311 11.05 7.20 -5.19
N MET A 312 12.33 7.26 -4.80
CA MET A 312 13.40 7.73 -5.68
C MET A 312 14.15 6.57 -6.32
N THR A 313 14.59 6.79 -7.56
CA THR A 313 15.51 5.85 -8.23
C THR A 313 16.91 5.98 -7.65
N LEU A 314 17.76 4.97 -7.88
CA LEU A 314 19.14 5.01 -7.42
C LEU A 314 19.92 6.19 -8.02
N ASP A 315 19.68 6.50 -9.30
CA ASP A 315 20.32 7.64 -9.97
C ASP A 315 19.88 8.98 -9.38
N GLU A 316 18.61 9.13 -8.99
CA GLU A 316 18.15 10.31 -8.27
C GLU A 316 18.84 10.45 -6.92
N ILE A 317 18.92 9.36 -6.14
CA ILE A 317 19.61 9.35 -4.83
C ILE A 317 21.07 9.79 -4.99
N LYS A 318 21.78 9.27 -6.00
CA LYS A 318 23.16 9.70 -6.30
C LYS A 318 23.24 11.19 -6.58
N LYS A 319 22.33 11.74 -7.39
CA LYS A 319 22.34 13.18 -7.70
C LYS A 319 22.10 14.04 -6.44
N TRP A 320 21.12 13.68 -5.61
CA TRP A 320 20.87 14.37 -4.33
C TRP A 320 22.06 14.28 -3.37
N ARG A 321 22.67 13.11 -3.27
CA ARG A 321 23.87 12.87 -2.45
C ARG A 321 25.07 13.67 -2.94
N ASN A 322 25.28 13.75 -4.26
CA ASN A 322 26.39 14.50 -4.87
C ASN A 322 26.32 16.00 -4.57
N VAL A 323 25.12 16.53 -4.33
CA VAL A 323 24.93 17.92 -3.90
C VAL A 323 24.82 18.09 -2.38
N ASN A 324 25.14 17.05 -1.61
CA ASN A 324 25.07 17.00 -0.14
C ASN A 324 23.69 17.32 0.45
N ILE A 325 22.60 16.95 -0.24
CA ILE A 325 21.24 17.10 0.26
C ILE A 325 20.74 15.75 0.79
N GLY A 326 20.41 15.70 2.08
CA GLY A 326 19.92 14.49 2.74
C GLY A 326 18.49 14.10 2.31
N ARG A 327 18.09 12.86 2.63
CA ARG A 327 16.81 12.26 2.24
C ARG A 327 15.60 13.16 2.49
N ASN A 328 15.45 13.65 3.72
CA ASN A 328 14.26 14.40 4.13
C ASN A 328 14.09 15.70 3.34
N GLU A 329 15.19 16.38 3.04
CA GLU A 329 15.17 17.60 2.22
C GLU A 329 14.97 17.28 0.74
N ALA A 330 15.65 16.25 0.23
CA ALA A 330 15.51 15.81 -1.16
C ALA A 330 14.06 15.45 -1.52
N VAL A 331 13.33 14.79 -0.63
CA VAL A 331 11.90 14.47 -0.83
C VAL A 331 11.07 15.75 -1.00
N LYS A 332 11.35 16.78 -0.20
CA LYS A 332 10.64 18.07 -0.27
C LYS A 332 11.00 18.82 -1.55
N TRP A 333 12.28 18.91 -1.89
CA TRP A 333 12.70 19.51 -3.15
C TRP A 333 12.11 18.79 -4.37
N LYS A 334 12.06 17.44 -4.35
CA LYS A 334 11.43 16.63 -5.40
C LYS A 334 9.93 16.88 -5.49
N SER A 335 9.21 17.04 -4.36
CA SER A 335 7.78 17.39 -4.39
C SER A 335 7.51 18.77 -5.02
N LEU A 336 8.49 19.68 -4.92
CA LEU A 336 8.46 20.98 -5.61
C LEU A 336 8.93 20.91 -7.07
N LYS A 337 9.24 19.72 -7.58
CA LYS A 337 9.77 19.47 -8.93
C LYS A 337 11.08 20.23 -9.19
N ILE A 338 11.92 20.36 -8.16
CA ILE A 338 13.21 21.04 -8.27
C ILE A 338 14.32 20.00 -8.37
N GLU A 339 15.16 20.16 -9.37
CA GLU A 339 16.31 19.28 -9.61
C GLU A 339 17.41 19.48 -8.54
N PRO A 340 18.20 18.43 -8.23
CA PRO A 340 19.23 18.47 -7.19
C PRO A 340 20.20 19.65 -7.30
N GLU A 341 20.66 19.96 -8.52
CA GLU A 341 21.62 21.03 -8.78
C GLU A 341 21.04 22.40 -8.45
N LYS A 342 19.77 22.63 -8.81
CA LYS A 342 19.06 23.88 -8.51
C LYS A 342 18.75 23.99 -7.01
N ALA A 343 18.34 22.89 -6.37
CA ALA A 343 18.13 22.86 -4.92
C ALA A 343 19.41 23.21 -4.15
N ALA A 344 20.56 22.69 -4.60
CA ALA A 344 21.87 23.02 -4.04
C ALA A 344 22.21 24.50 -4.19
N GLU A 345 21.85 25.12 -5.32
CA GLU A 345 22.03 26.55 -5.53
C GLU A 345 21.17 27.40 -4.57
N TRP A 346 19.91 26.99 -4.34
CA TRP A 346 19.05 27.61 -3.33
C TRP A 346 19.65 27.49 -1.92
N GLN A 347 20.11 26.30 -1.52
CA GLN A 347 20.76 26.11 -0.22
C GLN A 347 22.04 26.93 -0.08
N LYS A 348 22.88 27.00 -1.12
CA LYS A 348 24.09 27.83 -1.15
C LYS A 348 23.79 29.32 -0.97
N ASN A 349 22.60 29.77 -1.38
CA ASN A 349 22.11 31.13 -1.17
C ASN A 349 21.37 31.31 0.18
N GLY A 350 21.39 30.30 1.04
CA GLY A 350 20.86 30.33 2.40
C GLY A 350 19.35 30.13 2.47
N PHE A 351 18.75 29.47 1.48
CA PHE A 351 17.34 29.11 1.51
C PHE A 351 17.15 27.69 2.04
N ASN A 352 16.16 27.52 2.91
CA ASN A 352 15.75 26.22 3.43
C ASN A 352 14.36 25.88 2.88
N VAL A 353 14.21 24.69 2.29
CA VAL A 353 12.96 24.27 1.62
C VAL A 353 11.73 24.32 2.52
N GLU A 354 11.88 24.09 3.83
CA GLU A 354 10.76 24.08 4.78
C GLU A 354 10.31 25.49 5.17
N LYS A 355 11.26 26.44 5.27
CA LYS A 355 10.99 27.79 5.79
C LYS A 355 10.79 28.81 4.68
N ASP A 356 11.40 28.57 3.53
CA ASP A 356 11.46 29.49 2.41
C ASP A 356 10.72 28.97 1.18
N GLU A 357 9.81 28.01 1.35
CA GLU A 357 8.99 27.42 0.27
C GLU A 357 8.37 28.47 -0.66
N ALA A 358 7.87 29.58 -0.10
CA ALA A 358 7.28 30.68 -0.88
C ALA A 358 8.27 31.36 -1.86
N TRP A 359 9.57 31.40 -1.53
CA TRP A 359 10.60 31.91 -2.46
C TRP A 359 10.88 30.93 -3.58
N ILE A 360 10.71 29.64 -3.30
CA ILE A 360 11.11 28.52 -4.15
C ILE A 360 10.02 28.16 -5.16
N ILE A 361 8.75 28.16 -4.74
CA ILE A 361 7.58 27.75 -5.55
C ILE A 361 7.10 28.84 -6.51
N GLY A 362 7.55 30.08 -6.33
CA GLY A 362 7.06 31.19 -7.15
C GLY A 362 7.07 30.88 -8.65
N ASP A 363 5.95 31.13 -9.33
CA ASP A 363 5.82 31.02 -10.80
C ASP A 363 6.81 31.92 -11.55
N ILE A 364 7.49 32.80 -10.82
CA ILE A 364 8.52 33.68 -11.33
C ILE A 364 9.85 32.99 -11.15
N TYR A 365 10.52 32.73 -12.28
CA TYR A 365 11.89 32.25 -12.37
C TYR A 365 12.85 33.31 -11.82
N ILE A 366 12.91 33.42 -10.50
CA ILE A 366 13.88 34.28 -9.80
C ILE A 366 15.12 33.43 -9.51
N ASP A 367 16.27 33.94 -9.94
CA ASP A 367 17.57 33.35 -9.62
C ASP A 367 17.78 33.35 -8.09
N PRO A 368 18.27 32.25 -7.47
CA PRO A 368 18.44 32.17 -6.02
C PRO A 368 19.32 33.29 -5.43
N LYS A 369 20.30 33.80 -6.17
CA LYS A 369 21.15 34.92 -5.72
C LYS A 369 20.35 36.21 -5.69
N GLU A 370 19.52 36.45 -6.71
CA GLU A 370 18.65 37.63 -6.76
C GLU A 370 17.60 37.56 -5.65
N ALA A 371 16.93 36.42 -5.47
CA ALA A 371 16.00 36.19 -4.36
C ALA A 371 16.66 36.50 -3.00
N ASN A 372 17.92 36.07 -2.79
CA ASN A 372 18.64 36.36 -1.55
C ASN A 372 18.89 37.86 -1.35
N LYS A 373 19.18 38.62 -2.43
CA LYS A 373 19.32 40.07 -2.33
C LYS A 373 17.98 40.71 -1.92
N TRP A 374 16.86 40.30 -2.50
CA TRP A 374 15.53 40.80 -2.12
C TRP A 374 15.24 40.50 -0.65
N ARG A 375 15.47 39.25 -0.22
CA ARG A 375 15.30 38.82 1.18
C ARG A 375 16.17 39.62 2.16
N LYS A 376 17.45 39.85 1.83
CA LYS A 376 18.37 40.68 2.64
C LYS A 376 17.94 42.14 2.75
N ASN A 377 17.21 42.64 1.77
CA ASN A 377 16.64 43.99 1.79
C ASN A 377 15.26 44.05 2.50
N GLY A 378 14.83 42.95 3.13
CA GLY A 378 13.63 42.90 3.95
C GLY A 378 12.33 42.67 3.18
N PHE A 379 12.41 42.37 1.88
CA PHE A 379 11.25 41.98 1.08
C PHE A 379 10.89 40.51 1.35
N SER A 380 9.60 40.20 1.20
CA SER A 380 9.06 38.84 1.15
C SER A 380 9.05 38.30 -0.28
N ALA A 381 8.83 36.99 -0.43
CA ALA A 381 8.76 36.32 -1.72
C ALA A 381 7.67 36.94 -2.62
N ILE A 382 6.48 37.19 -2.07
CA ILE A 382 5.34 37.77 -2.80
C ILE A 382 5.66 39.19 -3.25
N GLU A 383 6.27 40.02 -2.40
CA GLU A 383 6.66 41.38 -2.78
C GLU A 383 7.71 41.34 -3.90
N CYS A 384 8.73 40.49 -3.78
CA CYS A 384 9.75 40.29 -4.82
C CYS A 384 9.11 39.82 -6.14
N GLN A 385 8.17 38.88 -6.07
CA GLN A 385 7.45 38.38 -7.23
C GLN A 385 6.67 39.50 -7.93
N LEU A 386 5.86 40.24 -7.17
CA LEU A 386 5.12 41.38 -7.70
C LEU A 386 6.07 42.38 -8.36
N PHE A 387 7.14 42.78 -7.68
CA PHE A 387 8.09 43.74 -8.25
C PHE A 387 8.77 43.22 -9.52
N THR A 388 9.16 41.95 -9.55
CA THR A 388 9.80 41.34 -10.72
C THR A 388 8.84 41.25 -11.90
N MET A 389 7.58 40.85 -11.65
CA MET A 389 6.54 40.76 -12.69
C MET A 389 6.26 42.09 -13.38
N TYR A 390 6.46 43.22 -12.68
CA TYR A 390 6.28 44.55 -13.23
C TYR A 390 7.60 45.26 -13.55
N ASP A 391 8.71 44.54 -13.73
CA ASP A 391 10.06 45.07 -14.00
C ASP A 391 10.46 46.23 -13.09
N ILE A 392 10.23 46.09 -11.79
CA ILE A 392 10.60 47.08 -10.78
C ILE A 392 11.89 46.64 -10.13
N SER A 393 12.93 47.44 -10.34
CA SER A 393 14.22 47.22 -9.70
C SER A 393 14.12 47.32 -8.18
N MET A 394 15.03 46.65 -7.49
CA MET A 394 15.12 46.68 -6.03
C MET A 394 15.22 48.10 -5.45
N GLN A 395 15.95 49.00 -6.13
CA GLN A 395 16.08 50.40 -5.72
C GLN A 395 14.74 51.16 -5.83
N GLN A 396 13.99 50.91 -6.91
CA GLN A 396 12.64 51.46 -7.07
C GLN A 396 11.70 50.89 -6.00
N ALA A 397 11.73 49.58 -5.75
CA ALA A 397 10.93 48.94 -4.71
C ALA A 397 11.22 49.52 -3.32
N GLN A 398 12.49 49.77 -2.98
CA GLN A 398 12.87 50.43 -1.72
C GLN A 398 12.33 51.86 -1.63
N SER A 399 12.42 52.63 -2.72
CA SER A 399 11.87 54.00 -2.79
C SER A 399 10.34 54.02 -2.63
N ILE A 400 9.65 53.07 -3.27
CA ILE A 400 8.22 52.86 -3.13
C ILE A 400 7.89 52.55 -1.67
N PHE A 401 8.55 51.57 -1.06
CA PHE A 401 8.31 51.19 0.34
C PHE A 401 8.62 52.32 1.32
N LYS A 402 9.66 53.12 1.07
CA LYS A 402 9.95 54.33 1.86
C LYS A 402 8.78 55.32 1.79
N SER A 403 8.23 55.54 0.59
CA SER A 403 7.08 56.42 0.37
C SER A 403 5.80 55.87 1.01
N VAL A 404 5.57 54.56 0.89
CA VAL A 404 4.45 53.86 1.54
C VAL A 404 4.55 54.00 3.06
N ARG A 405 5.72 53.74 3.67
CA ARG A 405 5.96 53.87 5.12
C ARG A 405 5.80 55.30 5.64
N GLN A 406 6.11 56.32 4.82
CA GLN A 406 5.90 57.71 5.20
C GLN A 406 4.42 58.09 5.25
N LYS A 407 3.59 57.49 4.40
CA LYS A 407 2.14 57.78 4.31
C LYS A 407 1.29 56.93 5.23
N CYS A 408 1.50 55.62 5.18
CA CYS A 408 0.86 54.65 6.04
C CYS A 408 1.64 54.69 7.39
N SER A 409 1.11 55.33 8.45
CA SER A 409 1.77 55.61 9.76
C SER A 409 2.09 54.35 10.59
N PHE A 410 2.82 53.40 10.00
CA PHE A 410 3.09 52.12 10.61
C PHE A 410 4.27 52.24 11.58
N SER A 411 3.95 52.29 12.88
CA SER A 411 4.92 52.08 13.95
C SER A 411 5.52 50.66 13.97
N SER A 412 5.08 49.75 13.07
CA SER A 412 5.67 48.41 12.94
C SER A 412 5.56 47.89 11.51
N VAL A 413 6.69 47.58 10.88
CA VAL A 413 6.78 46.96 9.54
C VAL A 413 5.97 45.67 9.42
N LYS A 414 5.76 44.95 10.54
CA LYS A 414 4.95 43.73 10.59
C LYS A 414 3.50 43.95 10.13
N LYS A 415 2.91 45.11 10.44
CA LYS A 415 1.55 45.46 10.00
C LYS A 415 1.46 45.74 8.50
N LEU A 416 2.58 46.09 7.86
CA LEU A 416 2.58 46.45 6.44
C LEU A 416 2.27 45.24 5.56
N LYS A 417 2.79 44.06 5.92
CA LYS A 417 2.49 42.78 5.25
C LYS A 417 1.03 42.37 5.36
N GLU A 418 0.39 42.63 6.50
CA GLU A 418 -1.04 42.39 6.71
C GLU A 418 -1.91 43.46 6.01
N SER A 419 -1.34 44.64 5.76
CA SER A 419 -2.08 45.78 5.21
C SER A 419 -2.07 45.87 3.70
N LEU A 420 -1.05 45.29 3.02
CA LEU A 420 -0.93 45.35 1.57
C LEU A 420 -1.87 44.33 0.93
N LYS A 421 -2.98 44.82 0.38
CA LYS A 421 -4.00 43.98 -0.25
C LYS A 421 -3.97 44.12 -1.77
N LEU A 422 -4.36 43.08 -2.50
CA LEU A 422 -4.64 43.23 -3.93
C LEU A 422 -5.83 44.18 -4.10
N VAL A 423 -5.79 45.01 -5.14
CA VAL A 423 -6.86 45.96 -5.47
C VAL A 423 -8.20 45.27 -5.71
N SER A 424 -8.23 43.98 -6.06
CA SER A 424 -9.47 43.20 -6.15
C SER A 424 -10.18 42.94 -4.83
N TYR A 425 -9.45 42.93 -3.71
CA TYR A 425 -10.08 42.77 -2.39
C TYR A 425 -10.94 43.96 -1.99
N ILE A 426 -10.78 45.11 -2.65
CA ILE A 426 -11.57 46.31 -2.40
C ILE A 426 -13.08 46.02 -2.52
N ASN A 427 -13.47 45.07 -3.37
CA ASN A 427 -14.88 44.76 -3.65
C ASN A 427 -15.59 44.09 -2.48
N ASN A 428 -14.81 43.43 -1.62
CA ASN A 428 -15.31 42.73 -0.46
C ASN A 428 -15.26 43.60 0.80
N GLU A 429 -14.79 44.84 0.69
CA GLU A 429 -14.73 45.78 1.80
C GLU A 429 -15.72 46.92 1.63
N ASN A 430 -16.33 47.34 2.72
CA ASN A 430 -17.06 48.58 2.74
C ASN A 430 -16.09 49.74 2.42
N PRO A 431 -16.37 50.63 1.44
CA PRO A 431 -15.49 51.73 1.08
C PRO A 431 -15.02 52.59 2.26
N TYR A 432 -15.84 52.73 3.30
CA TYR A 432 -15.48 53.45 4.53
C TYR A 432 -14.35 52.75 5.32
N ASP A 433 -14.36 51.42 5.35
CA ASP A 433 -13.41 50.59 6.09
C ASP A 433 -12.06 50.45 5.37
N THR A 434 -11.98 50.93 4.12
CA THR A 434 -10.72 50.90 3.36
C THR A 434 -9.73 51.97 3.82
N LYS A 435 -10.18 52.99 4.58
CA LYS A 435 -9.35 54.15 4.96
C LYS A 435 -8.08 53.72 5.70
N GLY A 436 -6.93 54.22 5.23
CA GLY A 436 -5.63 53.92 5.83
C GLY A 436 -5.01 52.60 5.37
N LYS A 437 -5.70 51.82 4.53
CA LYS A 437 -5.16 50.60 3.92
C LYS A 437 -4.37 50.93 2.67
N CYS A 438 -3.34 50.12 2.42
CA CYS A 438 -2.45 50.25 1.29
C CYS A 438 -2.79 49.08 0.30
N PHE A 439 -2.99 49.36 -0.98
CA PHE A 439 -3.38 48.38 -2.00
C PHE A 439 -2.33 48.31 -3.13
N VAL A 440 -2.21 47.16 -3.79
CA VAL A 440 -1.37 46.96 -4.98
C VAL A 440 -2.15 46.22 -6.07
N GLY A 441 -2.00 46.62 -7.32
CA GLY A 441 -2.64 45.91 -8.43
C GLY A 441 -2.80 46.74 -9.68
N VAL A 442 -3.45 46.13 -10.67
CA VAL A 442 -3.82 46.74 -11.94
C VAL A 442 -5.20 47.38 -11.82
N LEU A 443 -5.33 48.56 -12.39
CA LEU A 443 -6.58 49.30 -12.52
C LEU A 443 -6.78 49.68 -13.98
N TYR A 444 -7.98 49.47 -14.51
CA TYR A 444 -8.33 49.75 -15.90
C TYR A 444 -9.04 51.09 -16.01
N PHE A 445 -8.54 51.97 -16.87
CA PHE A 445 -9.10 53.31 -17.03
C PHE A 445 -10.57 53.24 -17.44
N SER A 446 -11.42 54.01 -16.75
CA SER A 446 -12.84 54.14 -17.07
C SER A 446 -13.19 55.54 -17.53
N LYS A 447 -12.90 56.57 -16.71
CA LYS A 447 -13.29 57.95 -17.01
C LYS A 447 -12.38 58.97 -16.34
N LEU A 448 -11.88 59.93 -17.13
CA LEU A 448 -11.13 61.06 -16.60
C LEU A 448 -12.07 62.04 -15.89
N LYS A 449 -11.72 62.45 -14.66
CA LYS A 449 -12.43 63.48 -13.88
C LYS A 449 -11.69 64.81 -13.93
N SER A 450 -10.36 64.77 -13.79
CA SER A 450 -9.45 65.89 -13.96
C SER A 450 -8.07 65.37 -14.40
N ARG A 451 -7.10 66.25 -14.66
CA ARG A 451 -5.72 65.84 -15.01
C ARG A 451 -5.11 64.87 -14.00
N ASN A 452 -5.51 64.97 -12.73
CA ASN A 452 -4.93 64.24 -11.60
C ASN A 452 -5.94 63.31 -10.90
N GLU A 453 -7.16 63.19 -11.42
CA GLU A 453 -8.19 62.32 -10.85
C GLU A 453 -8.92 61.57 -11.97
N ALA A 454 -9.05 60.26 -11.86
CA ALA A 454 -9.81 59.44 -12.80
C ALA A 454 -10.48 58.28 -12.10
N TYR A 455 -11.60 57.86 -12.66
CA TYR A 455 -12.26 56.62 -12.30
C TYR A 455 -11.58 55.48 -13.04
N PHE A 456 -11.28 54.44 -12.29
CA PHE A 456 -10.79 53.17 -12.79
C PHE A 456 -11.75 52.07 -12.36
N VAL A 457 -11.66 50.92 -13.01
CA VAL A 457 -12.26 49.68 -12.54
C VAL A 457 -11.15 48.68 -12.21
N ASN A 458 -11.36 47.84 -11.21
CA ASN A 458 -10.46 46.71 -10.95
C ASN A 458 -10.84 45.49 -11.79
N GLU A 459 -10.16 44.37 -11.57
CA GLU A 459 -10.39 43.11 -12.29
C GLU A 459 -11.79 42.49 -12.09
N ASN A 460 -12.59 42.97 -11.14
CA ASN A 460 -14.01 42.59 -11.02
C ASN A 460 -14.96 43.77 -11.25
N ASP A 461 -14.58 44.67 -12.15
CA ASP A 461 -15.41 45.79 -12.64
C ASP A 461 -15.88 46.79 -11.57
N ALA A 462 -15.28 46.79 -10.37
CA ALA A 462 -15.69 47.70 -9.33
C ALA A 462 -15.03 49.07 -9.51
N PRO A 463 -15.81 50.17 -9.52
CA PRO A 463 -15.28 51.49 -9.73
C PRO A 463 -14.52 51.99 -8.50
N VAL A 464 -13.36 52.60 -8.74
CA VAL A 464 -12.55 53.29 -7.73
C VAL A 464 -12.13 54.65 -8.26
N LEU A 465 -12.07 55.67 -7.39
CA LEU A 465 -11.53 56.97 -7.75
C LEU A 465 -10.05 56.99 -7.40
N VAL A 466 -9.19 57.11 -8.40
CA VAL A 466 -7.75 57.26 -8.21
C VAL A 466 -7.36 58.72 -8.33
N LYS A 467 -6.65 59.22 -7.33
CA LYS A 467 -6.01 60.55 -7.31
C LYS A 467 -4.51 60.37 -7.43
N SER A 468 -3.86 61.13 -8.30
CA SER A 468 -2.40 61.08 -8.49
C SER A 468 -1.80 62.48 -8.38
N LYS A 469 -0.55 62.57 -7.90
CA LYS A 469 0.21 63.84 -7.94
C LYS A 469 0.70 64.19 -9.35
N LYS A 470 0.79 63.18 -10.23
CA LYS A 470 1.14 63.33 -11.64
C LYS A 470 -0.11 63.25 -12.50
N SER A 471 -0.01 63.69 -13.75
CA SER A 471 -1.08 63.48 -14.72
C SER A 471 -1.39 62.00 -14.86
N ILE A 472 -2.67 61.65 -14.83
CA ILE A 472 -3.12 60.27 -15.03
C ILE A 472 -3.10 59.99 -16.54
N PRO A 473 -2.45 58.90 -16.99
CA PRO A 473 -2.52 58.47 -18.38
C PRO A 473 -3.96 58.10 -18.75
N VAL A 474 -4.42 58.57 -19.90
CA VAL A 474 -5.77 58.32 -20.40
C VAL A 474 -5.74 57.06 -21.27
N ASN A 475 -6.76 56.21 -21.17
CA ASN A 475 -6.93 54.99 -21.96
C ASN A 475 -5.87 53.89 -21.74
N SER A 476 -5.18 53.88 -20.61
CA SER A 476 -4.28 52.79 -20.23
C SER A 476 -4.74 52.09 -18.95
N SER A 477 -4.41 50.80 -18.82
CA SER A 477 -4.35 50.20 -17.50
C SER A 477 -3.16 50.79 -16.75
N ILE A 478 -3.31 50.96 -15.45
CA ILE A 478 -2.20 51.38 -14.58
C ILE A 478 -1.94 50.29 -13.55
N TRP A 479 -0.68 49.93 -13.40
CA TRP A 479 -0.26 49.16 -12.24
C TRP A 479 0.30 50.11 -11.18
N GLY A 480 0.00 49.88 -9.92
CA GLY A 480 0.49 50.79 -8.90
C GLY A 480 0.30 50.35 -7.46
N PHE A 481 0.82 51.19 -6.57
CA PHE A 481 0.56 51.17 -5.15
C PHE A 481 -0.37 52.32 -4.80
N TYR A 482 -1.42 52.02 -4.06
CA TYR A 482 -2.49 52.94 -3.76
C TYR A 482 -2.71 53.02 -2.26
N TYR A 483 -2.91 54.22 -1.74
CA TYR A 483 -3.31 54.46 -0.37
C TYR A 483 -4.80 54.82 -0.35
N SER A 484 -5.62 54.12 0.41
CA SER A 484 -7.03 54.48 0.49
C SER A 484 -7.28 55.62 1.48
N ASN A 485 -7.95 56.66 0.99
CA ASN A 485 -8.49 57.77 1.77
C ASN A 485 -9.88 57.45 2.35
N GLY A 486 -10.39 56.23 2.16
CA GLY A 486 -11.73 55.79 2.55
C GLY A 486 -12.73 55.95 1.42
N ALA A 487 -13.96 56.32 1.75
CA ALA A 487 -15.04 56.49 0.79
C ALA A 487 -15.07 57.90 0.19
N THR A 488 -15.49 58.00 -1.07
CA THR A 488 -15.91 59.24 -1.72
C THR A 488 -17.25 59.00 -2.40
N SER A 489 -18.07 60.04 -2.50
CA SER A 489 -19.29 59.97 -3.30
C SER A 489 -19.05 60.48 -4.73
N TYR A 490 -19.77 59.88 -5.67
CA TYR A 490 -19.80 60.23 -7.09
C TYR A 490 -21.24 60.22 -7.56
N LYS A 491 -21.69 61.31 -8.20
CA LYS A 491 -22.97 61.33 -8.89
C LYS A 491 -22.77 60.91 -10.34
N ASN A 492 -23.46 59.85 -10.76
CA ASN A 492 -23.44 59.42 -12.15
C ASN A 492 -24.21 60.40 -13.06
N GLY A 493 -24.24 60.13 -14.36
CA GLY A 493 -24.94 61.00 -15.33
C GLY A 493 -26.45 61.14 -15.10
N LEU A 494 -27.05 60.24 -14.31
CA LEU A 494 -28.45 60.27 -13.90
C LEU A 494 -28.67 60.98 -12.55
N GLY A 495 -27.61 61.53 -11.95
CA GLY A 495 -27.65 62.18 -10.64
C GLY A 495 -27.69 61.22 -9.44
N VAL A 496 -27.64 59.90 -9.67
CA VAL A 496 -27.60 58.90 -8.59
C VAL A 496 -26.24 58.94 -7.93
N GLU A 497 -26.23 59.13 -6.62
CA GLU A 497 -25.02 59.14 -5.81
C GLU A 497 -24.58 57.71 -5.51
N THR A 498 -23.32 57.39 -5.83
CA THR A 498 -22.67 56.11 -5.56
C THR A 498 -21.47 56.36 -4.66
N ILE A 499 -21.35 55.55 -3.61
CA ILE A 499 -20.21 55.59 -2.71
C ILE A 499 -19.17 54.60 -3.24
N LEU A 500 -17.95 55.09 -3.43
CA LEU A 500 -16.86 54.28 -3.95
C LEU A 500 -15.54 54.56 -3.20
N PRO A 501 -14.59 53.61 -3.21
CA PRO A 501 -13.29 53.79 -2.60
C PRO A 501 -12.49 54.90 -3.28
N SER A 502 -11.88 55.78 -2.49
CA SER A 502 -10.96 56.82 -2.95
C SER A 502 -9.54 56.42 -2.68
N LEU A 503 -8.78 56.19 -3.74
CA LEU A 503 -7.39 55.80 -3.72
C LEU A 503 -6.50 56.99 -4.08
N GLU A 504 -5.40 57.18 -3.36
CA GLU A 504 -4.30 58.04 -3.75
C GLU A 504 -3.15 57.18 -4.25
N ALA A 505 -2.75 57.37 -5.51
CA ALA A 505 -1.61 56.67 -6.07
C ALA A 505 -0.30 57.14 -5.42
N ILE A 506 0.42 56.19 -4.84
CA ILE A 506 1.77 56.37 -4.30
C ILE A 506 2.79 56.20 -5.44
N TYR A 507 2.57 55.17 -6.26
CA TYR A 507 3.39 54.84 -7.42
C TYR A 507 2.48 54.32 -8.53
N ILE A 508 2.73 54.75 -9.76
CA ILE A 508 2.06 54.27 -10.97
C ILE A 508 3.14 53.90 -11.97
N LYS A 509 3.00 52.73 -12.57
CA LYS A 509 3.68 52.31 -13.80
C LYS A 509 2.62 52.21 -14.90
N GLU A 510 2.91 52.89 -16.00
CA GLU A 510 2.14 52.84 -17.25
C GLU A 510 2.37 51.53 -18.00
#